data_AF-A0A7J3KM40-F1
#
_entry.id   AF-A0A7J3KM40-F1
#
_cell.length_a   1.000
_cell.length_b   1.000
_cell.length_c   1.000
_cell.angle_alpha   90.00
_cell.angle_beta   90.00
_cell.angle_gamma   90.00
#
_symmetry.space_group_name_H-M   'P 1'
#
loop_
_entity.id
_entity.type
_entity.pdbx_description
1 polymer ?
#
loop_
_entity_poly.entity_id
_entity_poly.type
_entity_poly.pdbx_seq_one_letter_code
_entity_poly.pdbx_strand_id
1 'polypeptide(L)'
;MRHVMLGLATGVLLTVFSYLMHAPSETFQALLVFNTFFVCMLFPLEGSLKRKMTVLFVGNLACFAWNTLFSMFTGAAIVYVGEGFKALVAFLNSLLNLLWIVSFWSISLAFLRKHPGGR
;
A
#
# COMPACT_ATOMS: atom_id res chain seq x y z
N MET A 1 -15.60 -14.35 9.54
CA MET A 1 -15.27 -14.83 8.18
C MET A 1 -15.78 -13.93 7.05
N ARG A 2 -17.08 -13.58 6.98
CA ARG A 2 -17.65 -12.76 5.88
C ARG A 2 -16.93 -11.43 5.63
N HIS A 3 -16.54 -10.76 6.71
CA HIS A 3 -15.75 -9.53 6.67
C HIS A 3 -14.43 -9.76 5.93
N VAL A 4 -13.65 -10.78 6.31
CA VAL A 4 -12.34 -11.11 5.73
C VAL A 4 -12.43 -11.40 4.23
N MET A 5 -13.42 -12.17 3.81
CA MET A 5 -13.63 -12.50 2.39
C MET A 5 -13.91 -11.26 1.55
N LEU A 6 -14.66 -10.29 2.07
CA LEU A 6 -14.92 -9.02 1.37
C LEU A 6 -13.64 -8.20 1.21
N GLY A 7 -12.80 -8.11 2.25
CA GLY A 7 -11.54 -7.39 2.15
C GLY A 7 -10.56 -8.06 1.19
N LEU A 8 -10.49 -9.40 1.19
CA LEU A 8 -9.71 -10.18 0.22
C LEU A 8 -10.19 -9.95 -1.21
N ALA A 9 -11.51 -10.02 -1.44
CA ALA A 9 -12.09 -9.77 -2.77
C ALA A 9 -11.78 -8.34 -3.26
N THR A 10 -11.90 -7.34 -2.39
CA THR A 10 -11.56 -5.96 -2.74
C THR A 10 -10.06 -5.79 -3.01
N GLY A 11 -9.18 -6.40 -2.21
CA GLY A 11 -7.74 -6.38 -2.46
C GLY A 11 -7.38 -7.02 -3.80
N VAL A 12 -7.95 -8.18 -4.11
CA VAL A 12 -7.74 -8.87 -5.40
C VAL A 12 -8.23 -8.01 -6.56
N LEU A 13 -9.43 -7.42 -6.47
CA LEU A 13 -9.96 -6.53 -7.50
C LEU A 13 -9.05 -5.33 -7.76
N LEU A 14 -8.55 -4.69 -6.70
CA LEU A 14 -7.63 -3.56 -6.82
C LEU A 14 -6.29 -3.97 -7.43
N THR A 15 -5.78 -5.15 -7.07
CA THR A 15 -4.52 -5.67 -7.62
C THR A 15 -4.66 -6.02 -9.11
N VAL A 16 -5.78 -6.65 -9.51
CA VAL A 16 -6.09 -6.95 -10.91
C VAL A 16 -6.29 -5.66 -11.71
N PHE A 17 -6.97 -4.66 -11.14
CA PHE A 17 -7.12 -3.35 -11.77
C PHE A 17 -5.76 -2.68 -12.03
N SER A 18 -4.85 -2.69 -11.05
CA SER A 18 -3.50 -2.15 -11.23
C SER A 18 -2.70 -2.91 -12.31
N TYR A 19 -2.86 -4.23 -12.40
CA TYR A 19 -2.25 -5.03 -13.47
C TYR A 19 -2.78 -4.62 -14.86
N LEU A 20 -4.10 -4.45 -15.01
CA LEU A 20 -4.73 -4.00 -16.25
C LEU A 20 -4.26 -2.59 -16.66
N MET A 21 -3.95 -1.74 -15.70
CA MET A 21 -3.41 -0.39 -15.93
C MET A 21 -1.93 -0.36 -16.30
N HIS A 22 -1.30 -1.51 -16.58
CA HIS A 22 0.13 -1.63 -16.88
C HIS A 22 1.03 -1.01 -15.80
N ALA A 23 0.66 -1.19 -14.53
CA ALA A 23 1.51 -0.77 -13.43
C ALA A 23 2.87 -1.51 -13.47
N PRO A 24 3.95 -0.87 -13.00
CA PRO A 24 5.25 -1.52 -12.86
C PRO A 24 5.15 -2.81 -12.02
N SER A 25 5.94 -3.82 -12.35
CA SER A 25 5.95 -5.11 -11.61
C SER A 25 6.24 -4.93 -10.11
N GLU A 26 7.06 -3.94 -9.75
CA GLU A 26 7.35 -3.57 -8.36
C GLU A 26 6.08 -3.08 -7.62
N THR A 27 5.21 -2.35 -8.32
CA THR A 27 3.94 -1.86 -7.76
C THR A 27 3.00 -3.04 -7.45
N PHE A 28 2.98 -4.05 -8.31
CA PHE A 28 2.19 -5.26 -8.10
C PHE A 28 2.64 -6.04 -6.86
N GLN A 29 3.95 -6.21 -6.68
CA GLN A 29 4.51 -6.86 -5.49
C GLN A 29 4.19 -6.09 -4.21
N ALA A 30 4.35 -4.76 -4.24
CA ALA A 30 4.02 -3.91 -3.11
C ALA A 30 2.52 -3.99 -2.73
N LEU A 31 1.62 -3.99 -3.73
CA LEU A 31 0.17 -4.16 -3.52
C LEU A 31 -0.19 -5.52 -2.93
N LEU A 32 0.47 -6.60 -3.37
CA LEU A 32 0.26 -7.95 -2.83
C LEU A 32 0.66 -8.06 -1.35
N VAL A 33 1.85 -7.55 -1.02
CA VAL A 33 2.34 -7.49 0.37
C VAL A 33 1.40 -6.63 1.21
N PHE A 34 1.05 -5.44 0.70
CA PHE A 34 0.14 -4.52 1.38
C PHE A 34 -1.22 -5.17 1.67
N ASN A 35 -1.86 -5.80 0.68
CA ASN A 35 -3.15 -6.46 0.84
C ASN A 35 -3.08 -7.66 1.80
N THR A 36 -1.97 -8.39 1.81
CA THR A 36 -1.75 -9.52 2.75
C THR A 36 -1.64 -9.00 4.18
N PHE A 37 -0.79 -7.99 4.41
CA PHE A 37 -0.68 -7.33 5.71
C PHE A 37 -2.02 -6.73 6.16
N PHE A 38 -2.80 -6.17 5.22
CA PHE A 38 -4.15 -5.66 5.49
C PHE A 38 -5.06 -6.72 6.09
N VAL A 39 -5.10 -7.88 5.46
CA VAL A 39 -5.96 -8.98 5.88
C VAL A 39 -5.52 -9.51 7.24
N CYS A 40 -4.21 -9.63 7.46
CA CYS A 40 -3.64 -10.14 8.70
C CYS A 40 -3.80 -9.17 9.88
N MET A 41 -3.62 -7.86 9.71
CA MET A 41 -3.66 -6.90 10.81
C MET A 41 -5.03 -6.25 11.02
N LEU A 42 -5.76 -5.92 9.96
CA LEU A 42 -6.89 -5.00 10.04
C LEU A 42 -8.24 -5.70 10.21
N PHE A 43 -8.34 -6.96 9.80
CA PHE A 43 -9.55 -7.76 10.05
C PHE A 43 -9.72 -8.24 11.49
N PRO A 44 -8.66 -8.66 12.22
CA PRO A 44 -8.78 -9.01 13.63
C PRO A 44 -9.17 -7.82 14.51
N LEU A 45 -8.87 -6.59 14.11
CA LEU A 45 -9.22 -5.39 14.87
C LEU A 45 -10.72 -5.16 14.95
N GLU A 46 -11.24 -4.83 16.12
CA GLU A 46 -12.64 -4.43 16.30
C GLU A 46 -12.93 -3.09 15.60
N GLY A 47 -14.06 -2.99 14.90
CA GLY A 47 -14.43 -1.78 14.17
C GLY A 47 -15.39 -2.04 13.01
N SER A 48 -16.07 -0.97 12.56
CA SER A 48 -17.08 -1.08 11.49
C SER A 48 -16.44 -1.49 10.15
N LEU A 49 -17.09 -2.39 9.41
CA LEU A 49 -16.63 -2.84 8.08
C LEU A 49 -16.37 -1.66 7.14
N LYS A 50 -17.23 -0.63 7.17
CA LYS A 50 -17.08 0.56 6.32
C LYS A 50 -15.72 1.21 6.53
N ARG A 51 -15.30 1.38 7.78
CA ARG A 51 -14.01 1.98 8.12
C ARG A 51 -12.83 1.13 7.62
N LYS A 52 -12.93 -0.19 7.76
CA LYS A 52 -11.93 -1.14 7.23
C LYS A 52 -11.82 -1.02 5.71
N MET A 53 -12.94 -1.00 4.99
CA MET A 53 -12.93 -0.88 3.52
C MET A 53 -12.37 0.47 3.06
N THR A 54 -12.69 1.57 3.75
CA THR A 54 -12.11 2.89 3.44
C THR A 54 -10.60 2.90 3.60
N VAL A 55 -10.07 2.35 4.71
CA VAL A 55 -8.62 2.28 4.93
C VAL A 55 -7.95 1.38 3.90
N LEU A 56 -8.59 0.27 3.49
CA LEU A 56 -8.10 -0.61 2.43
C LEU A 56 -7.97 0.14 1.10
N PHE A 57 -9.03 0.85 0.72
CA PHE A 57 -9.09 1.57 -0.53
C PHE A 57 -8.07 2.71 -0.57
N VAL A 58 -8.00 3.53 0.47
CA VAL A 58 -7.04 4.63 0.59
C VAL A 58 -5.61 4.10 0.58
N GLY A 59 -5.35 3.00 1.29
CA GLY A 59 -4.02 2.37 1.33
C GLY A 59 -3.57 1.83 -0.02
N ASN A 60 -4.44 1.15 -0.76
CA ASN A 60 -4.14 0.68 -2.11
C ASN A 60 -3.91 1.85 -3.07
N LEU A 61 -4.76 2.89 -3.02
CA LEU A 61 -4.61 4.08 -3.88
C LEU A 61 -3.29 4.80 -3.61
N ALA A 62 -2.95 4.99 -2.35
CA ALA A 62 -1.70 5.64 -1.96
C ALA A 62 -0.47 4.75 -2.26
N CYS A 63 -0.57 3.43 -2.12
CA CYS A 63 0.48 2.49 -2.55
C CYS A 63 0.72 2.57 -4.07
N PHE A 64 -0.36 2.59 -4.86
CA PHE A 64 -0.28 2.75 -6.30
C PHE A 64 0.34 4.11 -6.70
N ALA A 65 -0.13 5.19 -6.10
CA ALA A 65 0.38 6.53 -6.36
C ALA A 65 1.86 6.67 -5.99
N TRP A 66 2.26 6.17 -4.82
CA TRP A 66 3.62 6.21 -4.33
C TRP A 66 4.59 5.45 -5.24
N ASN A 67 4.28 4.19 -5.57
CA ASN A 67 5.15 3.39 -6.43
C ASN A 67 5.22 3.94 -7.86
N THR A 68 4.13 4.52 -8.37
CA THR A 68 4.13 5.17 -9.69
C THR A 68 5.02 6.42 -9.71
N LEU A 69 4.86 7.30 -8.72
CA LEU A 69 5.69 8.50 -8.58
C LEU A 69 7.16 8.14 -8.41
N PHE A 70 7.44 7.14 -7.58
CA PHE A 70 8.81 6.68 -7.36
C PHE A 70 9.42 6.08 -8.62
N SER A 71 8.66 5.26 -9.36
CA SER A 71 9.09 4.70 -10.65
C SER A 71 9.48 5.80 -11.65
N MET A 72 8.69 6.87 -11.75
CA MET A 72 9.01 8.02 -12.60
C MET A 72 10.28 8.75 -12.12
N PHE A 73 10.42 8.92 -10.80
CA PHE A 73 11.60 9.53 -10.20
C PHE A 73 12.88 8.72 -10.48
N THR A 74 12.85 7.39 -10.31
CA THR A 74 13.96 6.49 -10.69
C THR A 74 14.34 6.65 -12.15
N GLY A 75 13.34 6.69 -13.05
CA GLY A 75 13.57 6.86 -14.48
C GLY A 75 14.30 8.16 -14.78
N ALA A 76 13.84 9.27 -14.22
CA ALA A 76 14.50 10.58 -14.36
C ALA A 76 15.91 10.58 -13.74
N ALA A 77 16.07 10.04 -12.54
CA ALA A 77 17.36 10.01 -11.84
C ALA A 77 18.43 9.24 -12.61
N ILE A 78 18.08 8.10 -13.21
CA ILE A 78 19.01 7.31 -14.04
C ILE A 78 19.41 8.10 -15.28
N VAL A 79 18.47 8.80 -15.93
CA VAL A 79 18.74 9.57 -17.15
C VAL A 79 19.68 10.76 -16.88
N TYR A 80 19.48 11.49 -15.78
CA TYR A 80 20.24 12.73 -15.52
C TYR A 80 21.53 12.53 -14.71
N VAL A 81 21.60 11.51 -13.84
CA VAL A 81 22.74 11.29 -12.93
C VAL A 81 23.65 10.15 -13.42
N GLY A 82 23.11 9.24 -14.24
CA GLY A 82 23.83 8.10 -14.80
C GLY A 82 23.66 6.80 -14.00
N GLU A 83 24.06 5.68 -14.63
CA GLU A 83 23.80 4.32 -14.13
C GLU A 83 24.44 4.02 -12.76
N GLY A 84 25.54 4.70 -12.41
CA GLY A 84 26.19 4.54 -11.10
C GLY A 84 25.28 4.86 -9.91
N PHE A 85 24.24 5.66 -10.12
CA PHE A 85 23.27 6.02 -9.08
C PHE A 85 22.17 4.97 -8.90
N LYS A 86 22.05 3.99 -9.82
CA LYS A 86 20.97 2.98 -9.83
C LYS A 86 20.92 2.16 -8.55
N ALA A 87 22.07 1.77 -8.02
CA ALA A 87 22.15 1.00 -6.77
C ALA A 87 21.65 1.81 -5.56
N LEU A 88 22.03 3.09 -5.48
CA LEU A 88 21.59 3.99 -4.41
C LEU A 88 20.08 4.20 -4.47
N VAL A 89 19.53 4.44 -5.67
CA VAL A 89 18.08 4.66 -5.84
C VAL A 89 17.28 3.39 -5.57
N ALA A 90 17.77 2.21 -5.97
CA ALA A 90 17.13 0.94 -5.63
C ALA A 90 17.12 0.67 -4.12
N PHE A 91 18.22 1.00 -3.42
CA PHE A 91 18.29 0.91 -1.97
C PHE A 91 17.32 1.89 -1.28
N LEU A 92 17.31 3.15 -1.72
CA LEU A 92 16.37 4.18 -1.25
C LEU A 92 14.91 3.78 -1.52
N ASN A 93 14.61 3.15 -2.66
CA ASN A 93 13.28 2.63 -3.00
C ASN A 93 12.78 1.68 -1.93
N SER A 94 13.60 0.68 -1.56
CA SER A 94 13.24 -0.31 -0.54
C SER A 94 13.02 0.34 0.83
N LEU A 95 13.91 1.25 1.24
CA LEU A 95 13.79 1.96 2.52
C LEU A 95 12.53 2.84 2.58
N LEU A 96 12.29 3.62 1.52
CA LEU A 96 11.14 4.50 1.45
C LEU A 96 9.83 3.72 1.36
N ASN A 97 9.78 2.61 0.61
CA ASN A 97 8.63 1.72 0.58
C ASN A 97 8.34 1.14 1.97
N LEU A 98 9.36 0.66 2.69
CA LEU A 98 9.18 0.18 4.08
C LEU A 98 8.68 1.29 5.01
N LEU A 99 9.29 2.48 4.95
CA LEU A 99 8.95 3.61 5.82
C LEU A 99 7.51 4.08 5.60
N TRP A 100 7.09 4.22 4.35
CA TRP A 100 5.72 4.64 4.00
C TRP A 100 4.70 3.57 4.41
N ILE A 101 4.96 2.29 4.11
CA ILE A 101 4.07 1.18 4.46
C ILE A 101 3.85 1.16 5.97
N VAL A 102 4.93 1.11 6.76
CA VAL A 102 4.85 1.05 8.23
C VAL A 102 4.16 2.29 8.82
N SER A 103 4.44 3.48 8.29
CA SER A 103 3.80 4.73 8.73
C SER A 103 2.31 4.73 8.44
N PHE A 104 1.91 4.34 7.22
CA PHE A 104 0.51 4.27 6.83
C PHE A 104 -0.27 3.29 7.71
N TRP A 105 0.32 2.13 8.03
CA TRP A 105 -0.29 1.17 8.95
C TRP A 105 -0.43 1.71 10.36
N SER A 106 0.61 2.35 10.89
CA SER A 106 0.59 2.90 12.24
C SER A 106 -0.53 3.93 12.40
N ILE A 107 -0.71 4.80 11.40
CA ILE A 107 -1.79 5.80 11.36
C ILE A 107 -3.15 5.12 11.21
N SER A 108 -3.26 4.14 10.31
CA SER A 108 -4.49 3.39 10.07
C SER A 108 -4.98 2.65 11.33
N LEU A 109 -4.07 1.98 12.04
CA LEU A 109 -4.34 1.29 13.30
C LEU A 109 -4.71 2.28 14.40
N ALA A 110 -4.01 3.41 14.51
CA ALA A 110 -4.34 4.47 15.46
C ALA A 110 -5.74 5.05 15.20
N PHE A 111 -6.10 5.24 13.93
CA PHE A 111 -7.43 5.68 13.53
C PHE A 111 -8.47 4.64 13.93
N LEU A 112 -8.29 3.37 13.54
CA LEU A 112 -9.23 2.28 13.84
C LEU A 112 -9.44 2.05 15.34
N ARG A 113 -8.38 2.18 16.15
CA ARG A 113 -8.44 2.06 17.62
C ARG A 113 -9.29 3.15 18.26
N LYS A 114 -9.40 4.34 17.65
CA LYS A 114 -10.22 5.43 18.17
C LYS A 114 -11.70 5.11 17.95
N HIS A 115 -12.36 4.57 18.99
CA HIS A 115 -13.79 4.31 19.03
C HIS A 115 -14.57 5.63 18.93
N PRO A 116 -15.54 5.79 18.00
CA PRO A 116 -16.36 7.01 17.89
C PRO A 116 -17.49 7.03 18.95
N GLY A 117 -17.16 6.63 20.18
CA GLY A 117 -18.10 6.51 21.30
C GLY A 117 -17.41 6.56 22.64
N GLY A 118 -16.34 7.35 22.78
CA GLY A 118 -15.78 7.69 24.08
C GLY A 118 -16.78 8.52 24.88
N ARG A 119 -17.58 7.82 25.68
CA ARG A 119 -17.65 8.16 27.10
C ARG A 119 -16.39 7.62 27.77
#